data_AF-A0A6N3QIW2-F1
#
_entry.id   AF-A0A6N3QIW2-F1
#
_cell.length_a   1.000
_cell.length_b   1.000
_cell.length_c   1.000
_cell.angle_alpha   90.00
_cell.angle_beta   90.00
_cell.angle_gamma   90.00
#
_symmetry.space_group_name_H-M   'P 1'
#
loop_
_entity.id
_entity.type
_entity.pdbx_description
1 polymer ?
#
loop_
_entity_poly.entity_id
_entity_poly.type
_entity_poly.pdbx_seq_one_letter_code
_entity_poly.pdbx_strand_id
1 'polypeptide(L)' 'MHASGGELGRVDRVKSNIPMQRGGQAEEVAQAIVWLLSDKASYVTGSFINLAGGK' A
#
# COMPACT_ATOMS: atom_id res chain seq x y z
N MET A 1 9.98 -1.83 5.71
CA MET A 1 10.59 -2.71 6.74
C MET A 1 9.47 -3.39 7.51
N HIS A 2 9.44 -4.73 7.49
CA HIS A 2 8.51 -5.53 8.29
C HIS A 2 8.94 -5.55 9.77
N ALA A 3 8.05 -5.89 10.69
CA ALA A 3 8.33 -5.89 12.14
C ALA A 3 9.54 -6.75 12.54
N SER A 4 9.83 -7.81 11.79
CA SER A 4 10.97 -8.71 12.02
C SER A 4 12.33 -8.14 11.59
N GLY A 5 12.37 -7.07 10.79
CA GLY A 5 13.59 -6.49 10.24
C GLY A 5 13.62 -4.97 10.30
N GLY A 6 12.83 -4.37 11.19
CA GLY A 6 12.65 -2.93 11.30
C GLY A 6 12.46 -2.45 12.73
N GLU A 7 12.31 -1.14 12.87
CA GLU A 7 11.93 -0.51 14.14
C GLU A 7 10.53 -0.99 14.57
N LEU A 8 10.48 -1.71 15.71
CA LEU A 8 9.23 -2.08 16.37
C LEU A 8 8.39 -0.83 16.63
N GLY A 9 7.09 -0.87 16.29
CA GLY A 9 6.18 0.27 16.50
C GLY A 9 6.35 1.44 15.52
N ARG A 10 7.20 1.32 14.48
CA ARG A 10 7.39 2.39 13.49
C ARG A 10 6.08 2.89 12.87
N VAL A 11 5.14 1.99 12.58
CA VAL A 11 3.84 2.33 11.99
C VAL A 11 3.10 3.31 12.90
N ASP A 12 3.04 3.04 14.20
CA ASP A 12 2.39 3.93 15.17
C ASP A 12 3.06 5.29 15.28
N ARG A 13 4.40 5.34 15.20
CA ARG A 13 5.14 6.60 15.24
C ARG A 13 4.87 7.49 14.03
N VAL A 14 4.68 6.92 12.84
CA VAL A 14 4.58 7.69 11.59
C VAL A 14 3.16 7.83 11.05
N LYS A 15 2.17 7.13 11.63
CA LYS A 15 0.78 7.13 11.13
C LYS A 15 0.14 8.51 11.08
N SER A 16 0.55 9.44 11.95
CA SER A 16 0.07 10.83 11.94
C SER A 16 0.34 11.55 10.62
N ASN A 17 1.40 11.16 9.91
CA ASN A 17 1.78 11.70 8.61
C ASN A 17 1.14 10.96 7.42
N ILE A 18 0.25 10.00 7.67
CA ILE A 18 -0.50 9.25 6.66
C ILE A 18 -1.95 9.68 6.79
N PRO A 19 -2.62 10.17 5.73
CA PRO A 19 -4.02 10.61 5.83
C PRO A 19 -4.97 9.55 6.40
N MET A 20 -4.78 8.28 6.05
CA MET A 20 -5.57 7.17 6.61
C MET A 20 -5.20 6.77 8.05
N GLN A 21 -4.20 7.39 8.66
CA GLN A 21 -3.80 7.20 10.07
C GLN A 21 -3.48 5.74 10.45
N ARG A 22 -3.04 4.92 9.48
CA ARG A 22 -2.62 3.54 9.70
C ARG A 22 -1.60 3.07 8.68
N GLY A 23 -0.92 1.98 9.00
CA GLY A 23 -0.14 1.23 8.02
C GLY A 23 -1.03 0.50 7.02
N GLY A 24 -0.55 0.40 5.78
CA GLY A 24 -1.14 -0.49 4.78
C GLY A 24 -0.94 -1.96 5.16
N GLN A 25 -1.89 -2.80 4.74
CA GLN A 25 -1.83 -4.26 4.88
C GLN A 25 -1.34 -4.90 3.59
N ALA A 26 -0.76 -6.10 3.68
CA ALA A 26 -0.27 -6.82 2.51
C ALA A 26 -1.41 -7.15 1.53
N GLU A 27 -2.60 -7.41 2.06
CA GLU A 27 -3.80 -7.74 1.30
C GLU A 27 -4.26 -6.57 0.43
N GLU A 28 -4.06 -5.32 0.86
CA GLU A 28 -4.41 -4.13 0.07
C GLU A 28 -3.51 -4.01 -1.17
N VAL A 29 -2.23 -4.38 -1.03
CA VAL A 29 -1.29 -4.47 -2.15
C VAL A 29 -1.67 -5.62 -3.08
N ALA A 30 -1.99 -6.79 -2.52
CA ALA A 30 -2.41 -7.96 -3.29
C ALA A 30 -3.67 -7.67 -4.11
N GLN A 31 -4.67 -6.98 -3.54
CA GLN A 31 -5.90 -6.61 -4.23
C GLN A 31 -5.64 -5.69 -5.42
N ALA A 32 -4.74 -4.71 -5.29
CA ALA A 32 -4.37 -3.83 -6.40
C ALA A 32 -3.66 -4.61 -7.52
N ILE A 33 -2.79 -5.56 -7.17
CA ILE A 33 -2.14 -6.47 -8.14
C ILE A 33 -3.20 -7.31 -8.85
N VAL A 34 -4.13 -7.91 -8.13
CA VAL A 34 -5.23 -8.70 -8.71
C VAL A 34 -6.08 -7.87 -9.66
N TRP A 35 -6.37 -6.61 -9.31
CA TRP A 35 -7.07 -5.70 -10.22
C TRP A 35 -6.26 -5.41 -11.49
N LEU A 36 -4.95 -5.13 -11.38
CA LEU A 36 -4.06 -4.91 -12.52
C LEU A 36 -3.95 -6.13 -13.45
N LEU A 37 -4.06 -7.34 -12.91
CA LEU A 37 -4.06 -8.59 -13.69
C LEU A 37 -5.42 -8.93 -14.31
N SER A 38 -6.48 -8.20 -13.95
CA SER A 38 -7.83 -8.48 -14.43
C SER A 38 -8.18 -7.71 -15.70
N ASP A 39 -9.21 -8.17 -16.42
CA ASP A 39 -9.75 -7.48 -17.60
C ASP A 39 -10.24 -6.04 -17.30
N LYS A 40 -10.51 -5.72 -16.03
CA LYS A 40 -10.92 -4.39 -15.58
C LYS A 40 -9.81 -3.34 -15.76
N ALA A 41 -8.55 -3.77 -15.86
CA ALA A 41 -7.40 -2.90 -16.10
C ALA A 41 -6.92 -2.93 -17.56
N SER A 42 -7.72 -3.43 -18.50
CA SER A 42 -7.33 -3.66 -19.91
C SER A 42 -6.78 -2.45 -20.68
N TYR A 43 -7.02 -1.22 -20.20
CA TYR A 43 -6.49 0.01 -20.81
C TYR A 43 -5.39 0.70 -19.99
N VAL A 44 -4.91 0.05 -18.93
CA VAL A 44 -3.86 0.59 -18.06
C VAL A 44 -2.51 0.01 -18.50
N THR A 45 -1.59 0.87 -18.89
CA THR A 45 -0.21 0.49 -19.22
C THR A 45 0.76 1.60 -18.82
N GLY A 46 2.00 1.23 -18.50
CA GLY A 46 3.09 2.16 -18.16
C GLY A 46 2.82 3.09 -16.98
N SER A 47 1.81 2.80 -16.16
CA SER A 47 1.33 3.66 -15.10
C SER A 47 1.75 3.14 -13.72
N PHE A 48 1.98 4.05 -12.78
CA PHE A 48 2.27 3.73 -11.38
C PHE A 48 1.03 3.96 -10.51
N ILE A 49 0.75 3.03 -9.59
CA ILE A 49 -0.33 3.16 -8.61
C ILE A 49 0.28 3.22 -7.22
N ASN A 50 0.07 4.36 -6.53
CA ASN A 50 0.54 4.56 -5.17
C ASN A 50 -0.46 4.02 -4.16
N LEU A 51 -0.07 2.96 -3.44
CA LEU A 51 -0.83 2.36 -2.35
C LEU A 51 -0.30 2.88 -1.00
N ALA A 52 -0.41 4.19 -0.79
CA ALA A 52 0.27 4.91 0.29
C ALA A 52 -0.66 5.52 1.35
N GLY A 53 -1.94 5.12 1.38
CA GLY A 53 -2.90 5.62 2.37
C GLY A 53 -3.19 7.12 2.26
N GLY A 54 -3.09 7.68 1.04
CA GLY A 54 -3.34 9.08 0.73
C GLY A 54 -2.12 10.00 0.79
N LYS A 55 -0.93 9.47 1.08
CA LYS A 55 0.32 10.23 1.09
C LYS A 55 0.84 10.55 -0.32
#